data_AF-A0A094C615-F1
#
_entry.id   AF-A0A094C615-F1
#
_cell.length_a   1.000
_cell.length_b   1.000
_cell.length_c   1.000
_cell.angle_alpha   90.00
_cell.angle_beta   90.00
_cell.angle_gamma   90.00
#
_symmetry.space_group_name_H-M   'P 1'
#
loop_
_entity.id
_entity.type
_entity.pdbx_description
1 polymer ?
#
loop_
_entity_poly.entity_id
_entity_poly.type
_entity_poly.pdbx_seq_one_letter_code
_entity_poly.pdbx_strand_id
1 'polypeptide(L)'
;MVRKRNNQAQELDLRLSEAILGIQSGKFKSANAAAVALGLRPNTVLTCLKGGSTRRKAQQQQQLLSKNQELTLLKWIKQLTSSGYAPSHRILREVADEVRTNRCRVY
;
A
#
# COMPACT_ATOMS: atom_id res chain seq x y z
N MET A 1 -1.50 -8.03 -13.03
CA MET A 1 -0.63 -6.83 -13.08
C MET A 1 -1.23 -5.72 -12.23
N VAL A 2 -0.48 -5.16 -11.28
CA VAL A 2 -0.93 -3.97 -10.52
C VAL A 2 -0.97 -2.78 -11.48
N ARG A 3 -2.16 -2.22 -11.71
CA ARG A 3 -2.33 -1.03 -12.56
C ARG A 3 -1.49 0.12 -11.98
N LYS A 4 -0.61 0.71 -12.80
CA LYS A 4 0.18 1.88 -12.41
C LYS A 4 -0.78 2.98 -11.96
N ARG A 5 -0.55 3.56 -10.77
CA ARG A 5 -1.44 4.54 -10.18
C ARG A 5 -1.48 5.81 -11.04
N ASN A 6 -2.64 6.45 -11.09
CA ASN A 6 -2.69 7.87 -11.43
C ASN A 6 -2.01 8.64 -10.28
N ASN A 7 -1.05 9.51 -10.61
CA ASN A 7 -0.33 10.35 -9.64
C ASN A 7 -1.28 11.15 -8.76
N GLN A 8 -2.40 11.64 -9.31
CA GLN A 8 -3.43 12.37 -8.55
C GLN A 8 -4.06 11.53 -7.44
N ALA A 9 -4.25 10.22 -7.67
CA ALA A 9 -4.83 9.34 -6.66
C ALA A 9 -3.83 8.99 -5.54
N GLN A 10 -2.52 9.03 -5.83
CA GLN A 10 -1.48 8.90 -4.79
C GLN A 10 -1.43 10.16 -3.92
N GLU A 11 -1.47 11.32 -4.56
CA GLU A 11 -1.48 12.61 -3.91
C GLU A 11 -2.66 12.76 -2.93
N LEU A 12 -3.85 12.33 -3.33
CA LEU A 12 -5.03 12.33 -2.45
C LEU A 12 -4.86 11.40 -1.23
N ASP A 13 -4.31 10.19 -1.43
CA ASP A 13 -4.04 9.26 -0.33
C ASP A 13 -3.02 9.86 0.67
N LEU A 14 -2.01 10.59 0.16
CA LEU A 14 -1.00 11.28 0.97
C LEU A 14 -1.63 12.42 1.80
N ARG A 15 -2.39 13.32 1.16
CA ARG A 15 -3.10 14.40 1.86
C ARG A 15 -4.03 13.87 2.95
N LEU A 16 -4.73 12.77 2.68
CA LEU A 16 -5.60 12.15 3.68
C LEU A 16 -4.80 11.61 4.87
N SER A 17 -3.65 10.98 4.62
CA SER A 17 -2.78 10.52 5.70
C SER A 17 -2.19 11.68 6.52
N GLU A 18 -1.83 12.77 5.86
CA GLU A 18 -1.35 14.00 6.50
C GLU A 18 -2.43 14.65 7.35
N ALA A 19 -3.68 14.70 6.86
CA ALA A 19 -4.83 15.21 7.61
C ALA A 19 -5.02 14.44 8.93
N ILE A 20 -4.99 13.11 8.86
CA ILE A 20 -5.18 12.24 10.03
C ILE A 20 -4.03 12.41 11.02
N LEU A 21 -2.78 12.40 10.55
CA LEU A 21 -1.61 12.63 11.39
C LEU A 21 -1.62 14.03 12.01
N GLY A 22 -2.05 15.05 11.27
CA GLY A 22 -2.19 16.41 11.76
C GLY A 22 -3.23 16.53 12.88
N ILE A 23 -4.31 15.77 12.83
CA ILE A 23 -5.31 15.74 13.91
C ILE A 23 -4.77 14.99 15.12
N GLN A 24 -4.13 13.83 14.91
CA GLN A 24 -3.53 13.04 15.99
C GLN A 24 -2.40 13.78 16.71
N SER A 25 -1.62 14.58 15.98
CA SER A 25 -0.55 15.44 16.53
C SER A 25 -1.05 16.77 17.10
N GLY A 26 -2.36 17.05 17.05
CA GLY A 26 -2.95 18.29 17.55
C GLY A 26 -2.73 19.53 16.67
N LYS A 27 -2.16 19.39 15.46
CA LYS A 27 -2.01 20.49 14.49
C LYS A 27 -3.35 21.04 14.00
N PHE A 28 -4.36 20.19 13.90
CA PHE A 28 -5.72 20.60 13.50
C PHE A 28 -6.71 20.34 14.64
N LYS A 29 -7.53 21.36 14.94
CA LYS A 29 -8.55 21.29 16.01
C LYS A 29 -9.69 20.31 15.69
N SER A 30 -9.95 20.01 14.42
CA SER A 30 -11.04 19.13 14.01
C SER A 30 -10.83 18.51 12.63
N ALA A 31 -11.59 17.46 12.33
CA ALA A 31 -11.62 16.83 11.00
C ALA A 31 -12.02 17.80 9.89
N ASN A 32 -12.96 18.72 10.16
CA ASN A 32 -13.36 19.76 9.21
C ASN A 32 -12.22 20.74 8.95
N ALA A 33 -11.49 21.17 9.98
CA ALA A 33 -10.36 22.10 9.83
C ALA A 33 -9.23 21.49 8.97
N ALA A 34 -8.88 20.23 9.23
CA ALA A 34 -7.89 19.51 8.43
C ALA A 34 -8.36 19.30 6.98
N ALA A 35 -9.64 18.99 6.79
CA ALA A 35 -10.23 18.77 5.47
C ALA A 35 -10.23 20.05 4.63
N VAL A 36 -10.58 21.21 5.21
CA VAL A 36 -10.52 22.51 4.52
C VAL A 36 -9.08 22.88 4.18
N ALA A 37 -8.14 22.69 5.11
CA ALA A 37 -6.73 23.00 4.88
C ALA A 37 -6.10 22.18 3.75
N LEU A 38 -6.50 20.91 3.59
CA LEU A 38 -5.92 19.97 2.63
C LEU A 38 -6.81 19.73 1.39
N GLY A 39 -7.93 20.45 1.27
CA GLY A 39 -8.86 20.34 0.13
C GLY A 39 -9.55 18.97 0.05
N LEU A 40 -9.81 18.32 1.18
CA LEU A 40 -10.46 17.02 1.27
C LEU A 40 -11.94 17.14 1.67
N ARG A 41 -12.71 16.08 1.41
CA ARG A 41 -14.08 15.99 1.92
C ARG A 41 -14.06 15.69 3.43
N PRO A 42 -14.76 16.47 4.28
CA PRO A 42 -14.69 16.28 5.73
C PRO A 42 -15.17 14.91 6.21
N ASN A 43 -16.23 14.37 5.59
CA ASN A 43 -16.71 13.02 5.89
C ASN A 43 -15.63 11.96 5.65
N THR A 44 -14.78 12.10 4.63
CA THR A 44 -13.73 11.12 4.35
C THR A 44 -12.70 11.08 5.49
N VAL A 45 -12.29 12.25 5.99
CA VAL A 45 -11.37 12.35 7.13
C VAL A 45 -12.00 11.79 8.40
N LEU A 46 -13.28 12.10 8.64
CA LEU A 46 -14.02 11.63 9.80
C LEU A 46 -14.28 10.11 9.79
N THR A 47 -14.64 9.53 8.65
CA THR A 47 -14.75 8.07 8.49
C THR A 47 -13.41 7.40 8.77
N CYS A 48 -12.30 7.99 8.32
CA CYS A 48 -10.98 7.44 8.60
C CYS A 48 -10.55 7.54 10.06
N LEU A 49 -10.89 8.64 10.74
CA LEU A 49 -10.66 8.77 12.18
C LEU A 49 -11.46 7.75 13.01
N LYS A 50 -12.67 7.42 12.57
CA LYS A 50 -13.53 6.40 13.21
C LYS A 50 -13.08 4.96 12.95
N GLY A 51 -11.91 4.75 12.34
CA GLY A 51 -11.37 3.41 12.03
C GLY A 51 -11.74 2.89 10.63
N GLY A 52 -12.48 3.67 9.84
CA GLY A 52 -12.74 3.35 8.44
C GLY A 52 -11.45 3.38 7.61
N SER A 53 -11.20 2.35 6.83
CA SER A 53 -10.05 2.32 5.93
C SER A 53 -10.45 2.80 4.53
N THR A 54 -9.56 3.52 3.85
CA THR A 54 -9.67 3.70 2.40
C THR A 54 -9.76 2.33 1.75
N ARG A 55 -10.57 2.17 0.68
CA ARG A 55 -10.71 0.91 -0.07
C ARG A 55 -9.36 0.21 -0.30
N ARG A 56 -8.31 0.98 -0.64
CA ARG A 56 -6.96 0.45 -0.85
C ARG A 56 -6.30 -0.10 0.40
N LYS A 57 -6.38 0.59 1.54
CA LYS A 57 -5.86 0.09 2.81
C LYS A 57 -6.57 -1.20 3.20
N ALA A 58 -7.89 -1.25 3.04
CA ALA A 58 -8.67 -2.46 3.27
C ALA A 58 -8.26 -3.61 2.32
N GLN A 59 -8.10 -3.33 1.03
CA GLN A 59 -7.62 -4.31 0.04
C GLN A 59 -6.21 -4.80 0.38
N GLN A 60 -5.31 -3.91 0.81
CA GLN A 60 -3.96 -4.28 1.21
C GLN A 60 -3.95 -5.20 2.45
N GLN A 61 -4.85 -4.97 3.41
CA GLN A 61 -5.02 -5.89 4.55
C GLN A 61 -5.57 -7.26 4.14
N GLN A 62 -6.34 -7.33 3.06
CA GLN A 62 -6.90 -8.57 2.50
C GLN A 62 -5.90 -9.33 1.59
N GLN A 63 -4.75 -8.74 1.26
CA GLN A 63 -3.75 -9.41 0.42
C GLN A 63 -3.06 -10.54 1.18
N LEU A 64 -2.83 -11.65 0.48
CA LEU A 64 -2.15 -12.82 1.04
C LEU A 64 -0.66 -12.58 1.32
N LEU A 65 -0.04 -11.67 0.57
CA LEU A 65 1.35 -11.28 0.75
C LEU A 65 1.41 -9.89 1.37
N SER A 66 2.31 -9.72 2.32
CA SER A 66 2.67 -8.41 2.83
C SER A 66 3.41 -7.60 1.76
N LYS A 67 3.37 -6.27 1.87
CA LYS A 67 4.10 -5.36 0.97
C LYS A 67 5.60 -5.66 0.89
N ASN A 68 6.20 -6.10 1.99
CA ASN A 68 7.62 -6.44 2.04
C ASN A 68 7.90 -7.72 1.23
N GLN A 69 7.04 -8.73 1.38
CA GLN A 69 7.12 -9.97 0.60
C GLN A 69 6.94 -9.71 -0.90
N GLU A 70 5.98 -8.85 -1.28
CA GLU A 70 5.81 -8.43 -2.68
C GLU A 70 7.06 -7.72 -3.24
N LEU A 71 7.72 -6.88 -2.43
CA LEU A 71 8.95 -6.19 -2.83
C LEU A 71 10.12 -7.16 -3.04
N THR A 72 10.26 -8.16 -2.17
CA THR A 72 11.27 -9.22 -2.32
C THR A 72 11.05 -10.00 -3.62
N LEU A 73 9.81 -10.43 -3.90
CA LEU A 73 9.46 -11.09 -5.16
C LEU A 73 9.73 -10.20 -6.37
N LEU A 74 9.37 -8.92 -6.29
CA LEU A 74 9.65 -7.96 -7.36
C LEU A 74 11.15 -7.84 -7.64
N LYS A 75 11.99 -7.77 -6.60
CA LYS A 75 13.44 -7.68 -6.73
C LYS A 75 14.00 -8.94 -7.40
N TRP A 76 13.56 -10.12 -6.96
CA TRP A 76 13.95 -11.40 -7.53
C TRP A 76 13.56 -11.52 -9.01
N ILE A 77 12.32 -11.18 -9.37
CA ILE A 77 11.86 -11.17 -10.77
C ILE A 77 12.71 -10.23 -11.62
N LYS A 78 13.01 -9.04 -11.12
CA LYS A 78 13.86 -8.07 -11.84
C LYS A 78 15.27 -8.62 -12.05
N GLN A 79 15.87 -9.26 -11.05
CA GLN A 79 17.19 -9.88 -11.19
C GLN A 79 17.20 -10.98 -12.24
N LEU A 80 16.20 -11.87 -12.24
CA LEU A 80 16.06 -12.92 -13.25
C LEU A 80 15.86 -12.35 -14.66
N THR A 81 15.02 -11.32 -14.77
CA THR A 81 14.77 -10.67 -16.06
C THR A 81 16.04 -10.01 -16.58
N SER A 82 16.84 -9.37 -15.70
CA SER A 82 18.14 -8.80 -16.05
C SER A 82 19.16 -9.85 -16.48
N SER A 83 19.09 -11.07 -15.95
CA SER A 83 19.95 -12.19 -16.38
C SER A 83 19.44 -12.87 -17.66
N GLY A 84 18.41 -12.33 -18.31
CA GLY A 84 17.83 -12.89 -19.54
C GLY A 84 16.89 -14.08 -19.31
N TYR A 85 16.57 -14.41 -18.06
CA TYR A 85 15.65 -15.49 -17.74
C TYR A 85 14.27 -14.95 -17.38
N ALA A 86 13.25 -15.29 -18.18
CA ALA A 86 11.87 -14.98 -17.85
C ALA A 86 11.27 -16.13 -17.02
N PRO A 87 11.02 -15.93 -15.71
CA PRO A 87 10.47 -16.99 -14.87
C PRO A 87 9.06 -17.37 -15.31
N SER A 88 8.81 -18.67 -15.47
CA SER A 88 7.48 -19.21 -15.74
C SER A 88 6.53 -18.94 -14.58
N HIS A 89 5.24 -18.77 -14.88
CA HIS A 89 4.18 -18.57 -13.89
C HIS A 89 4.15 -19.68 -12.81
N ARG A 90 4.53 -20.92 -13.17
CA ARG A 90 4.60 -22.03 -12.20
C ARG A 90 5.64 -21.76 -11.11
N ILE A 91 6.86 -21.40 -11.52
CA ILE A 91 7.98 -21.09 -10.62
C ILE A 91 7.65 -19.85 -9.79
N LEU A 92 7.03 -18.83 -10.41
CA LEU A 92 6.59 -17.63 -9.69
C LEU A 92 5.61 -17.94 -8.57
N ARG A 93 4.67 -18.87 -8.79
CA ARG A 93 3.71 -19.29 -7.76
C ARG A 93 4.40 -20.03 -6.63
N GLU A 94 5.28 -20.98 -6.95
CA GLU A 94 6.05 -21.76 -5.97
C GLU A 94 6.85 -20.83 -5.04
N VAL A 95 7.64 -19.92 -5.63
CA VAL A 95 8.45 -18.95 -4.87
C VAL A 95 7.56 -17.99 -4.06
N ALA A 96 6.41 -17.56 -4.60
CA ALA A 96 5.48 -16.72 -3.86
C ALA A 96 4.89 -17.43 -2.62
N ASP A 97 4.58 -18.72 -2.73
CA ASP A 97 4.11 -19.52 -1.59
C ASP A 97 5.21 -19.77 -0.55
N GLU A 98 6.46 -19.95 -0.97
CA GLU A 98 7.62 -20.01 -0.07
C GLU A 98 7.82 -18.71 0.71
N VAL A 99 7.77 -17.58 0.00
CA VAL A 99 7.87 -16.24 0.59
C VAL A 99 6.71 -15.99 1.55
N ARG A 100 5.48 -16.40 1.19
CA ARG A 100 4.28 -16.25 2.04
C ARG A 100 4.38 -17.08 3.31
N THR A 101 4.88 -18.32 3.21
CA THR A 101 5.02 -19.23 4.36
C THR A 101 6.27 -18.95 5.20
N ASN A 102 7.05 -17.90 4.88
CA ASN A 102 8.35 -17.58 5.46
C ASN A 102 9.30 -18.80 5.49
N ARG A 103 9.10 -19.74 4.56
CA ARG A 103 9.94 -20.92 4.41
C ARG A 103 11.22 -20.63 3.63
N CYS A 104 11.44 -19.38 3.24
CA CYS A 104 12.67 -18.93 2.61
C CYS A 104 13.89 -19.37 3.44
N ARG A 105 14.50 -20.48 3.01
CA ARG A 105 15.89 -20.78 3.31
C ARG A 105 16.67 -19.62 2.72
N VAL A 106 17.34 -18.88 3.59
CA VAL A 106 18.25 -17.80 3.23
C VAL A 106 19.19 -18.32 2.13
N TYR A 107 19.13 -17.72 0.94
CA TYR A 107 20.10 -17.85 -0.14
C TYR A 107 20.62 -16.46 -0.48
#